data_AF-A0A1Z4F230-F1
#
_entry.id   AF-A0A1Z4F230-F1
#
_cell.length_a   1.000
_cell.length_b   1.000
_cell.length_c   1.000
_cell.angle_alpha   90.00
_cell.angle_beta   90.00
_cell.angle_gamma   90.00
#
_symmetry.space_group_name_H-M   'P 1'
#
loop_
_entity.id
_entity.type
_entity.pdbx_description
1 polymer ?
#
loop_
_entity_poly.entity_id
_entity_poly.type
_entity_poly.pdbx_seq_one_letter_code
_entity_poly.pdbx_strand_id
1 'polypeptide(L)'
;MDTVSVRMVPVSALVIAAVLLAGCSPRSSGGDDDGGGSPDVQVTTVPEVNNGPGKGFKLGDCGGMTDAEVTAAVGNPALKRDVDSLLGCRWSTGPGTGDTSLSLYWYRGSSAQKEASVARNLGHTVESVTTKSYPGYRVSNVGLCELSAGSGPDFLHWSLQSGDVKNDPCKAVETLMDSLLSKVGKQ
;
A
#
# COMPACT_ATOMS: atom_id res chain seq x y z
N MET A 1 44.01 1.28 -22.94
CA MET A 1 43.87 2.35 -21.93
C MET A 1 43.56 3.59 -22.73
N ASP A 2 42.30 3.69 -23.13
CA ASP A 2 41.84 4.63 -24.14
C ASP A 2 41.07 5.74 -23.42
N THR A 3 41.76 6.85 -23.20
CA THR A 3 41.20 8.06 -22.60
C THR A 3 40.29 8.77 -23.60
N VAL A 4 38.98 8.59 -23.44
CA VAL A 4 37.96 9.38 -24.13
C VAL A 4 37.90 10.77 -23.49
N SER A 5 38.33 11.79 -24.24
CA SER A 5 38.29 13.20 -23.83
C SER A 5 36.93 13.79 -24.20
N VAL A 6 36.04 13.97 -23.22
CA VAL A 6 34.73 14.62 -23.41
C VAL A 6 34.92 16.13 -23.29
N ARG A 7 34.83 16.85 -24.41
CA ARG A 7 34.76 18.32 -24.43
C ARG A 7 33.38 18.76 -23.95
N MET A 8 33.30 19.30 -22.74
CA MET A 8 32.14 20.08 -22.27
C MET A 8 32.00 21.34 -23.12
N VAL A 9 30.82 21.53 -23.73
CA VAL A 9 30.41 22.79 -24.35
C VAL A 9 29.34 23.42 -23.45
N PRO A 10 29.56 24.63 -22.89
CA PRO A 10 28.54 25.33 -22.13
C PRO A 10 27.62 26.08 -23.11
N VAL A 11 26.35 25.70 -23.18
CA VAL A 11 25.33 26.52 -23.85
C VAL A 11 24.56 27.26 -22.77
N SER A 12 24.99 28.49 -22.51
CA SER A 12 24.29 29.46 -21.70
C SER A 12 23.02 29.95 -22.41
N ALA A 13 21.94 30.00 -21.63
CA ALA A 13 20.83 30.97 -21.63
C ALA A 13 20.08 31.28 -22.93
N LEU A 14 18.74 31.16 -22.91
CA LEU A 14 17.81 32.23 -23.31
C LEU A 14 16.33 31.88 -23.04
N VAL A 15 15.67 32.82 -22.34
CA VAL A 15 14.30 33.33 -22.51
C VAL A 15 13.13 32.72 -21.72
N ILE A 16 12.61 33.62 -20.89
CA ILE A 16 11.37 33.67 -20.12
C ILE A 16 10.14 33.63 -21.03
N ALA A 17 9.14 32.82 -20.68
CA ALA A 17 7.76 33.03 -21.10
C ALA A 17 6.84 32.84 -19.89
N ALA A 18 6.37 33.96 -19.33
CA ALA A 18 5.37 33.98 -18.27
C ALA A 18 3.99 33.65 -18.89
N VAL A 19 3.38 32.56 -18.46
CA VAL A 19 1.99 32.24 -18.80
C VAL A 19 1.09 32.92 -17.77
N LEU A 20 0.42 33.98 -18.19
CA LEU A 20 -0.66 34.62 -17.44
C LEU A 20 -1.90 33.70 -17.53
N LEU A 21 -2.17 32.94 -16.47
CA LEU A 21 -3.46 32.28 -16.29
C LEU A 21 -4.47 33.32 -15.77
N ALA A 22 -5.37 33.73 -16.66
CA ALA A 22 -6.56 34.48 -16.33
C ALA A 22 -7.47 33.62 -15.44
N GLY A 23 -7.51 33.93 -14.14
CA GLY A 23 -8.47 33.37 -13.20
C GLY A 23 -9.84 34.03 -13.35
N CYS A 24 -10.82 33.29 -13.86
CA CYS A 24 -12.23 33.67 -13.80
C CYS A 24 -12.72 33.57 -12.34
N SER A 25 -12.99 34.73 -11.72
CA SER A 25 -13.76 34.82 -10.47
C SER A 25 -15.25 34.94 -10.79
N PRO A 26 -16.17 34.20 -10.14
CA PRO A 26 -17.55 34.61 -10.05
C PRO A 26 -17.66 35.72 -8.98
N ARG A 27 -18.04 36.93 -9.43
CA ARG A 27 -18.59 37.95 -8.54
C ARG A 27 -20.03 37.55 -8.20
N SER A 28 -20.31 37.33 -6.92
CA SER A 28 -21.66 37.39 -6.36
C SER A 28 -21.70 38.61 -5.45
N SER A 29 -22.50 39.60 -5.84
CA SER A 29 -22.72 40.83 -5.09
C SER A 29 -23.77 40.61 -4.01
N GLY A 30 -23.55 41.17 -2.81
CA GLY A 30 -24.64 41.66 -1.96
C GLY A 30 -24.53 41.32 -0.47
N GLY A 31 -24.38 42.35 0.36
CA GLY A 31 -24.90 42.41 1.72
C GLY A 31 -23.85 42.49 2.83
N ASP A 32 -23.55 43.72 3.29
CA ASP A 32 -22.95 43.97 4.60
C ASP A 32 -23.97 43.67 5.71
N ASP A 33 -23.57 42.97 6.77
CA ASP A 33 -24.01 43.24 8.15
C ASP A 33 -23.05 42.56 9.16
N ASP A 34 -22.56 43.37 10.09
CA ASP A 34 -21.66 43.05 11.20
C ASP A 34 -22.26 42.01 12.16
N GLY A 35 -21.44 41.06 12.61
CA GLY A 35 -21.83 40.12 13.66
C GLY A 35 -20.74 39.11 13.99
N GLY A 36 -19.83 39.49 14.90
CA GLY A 36 -18.82 38.62 15.45
C GLY A 36 -19.40 37.36 16.10
N GLY A 37 -19.03 36.21 15.55
CA GLY A 37 -19.28 34.89 16.13
C GLY A 37 -18.35 33.89 15.44
N SER A 38 -17.29 33.49 16.13
CA SER A 38 -16.44 32.39 15.67
C SER A 38 -17.32 31.14 15.58
N PRO A 39 -17.45 30.47 14.42
CA PRO A 39 -18.14 29.20 14.39
C PRO A 39 -17.25 28.20 15.13
N ASP A 40 -17.71 27.79 16.31
CA ASP A 40 -17.24 26.59 16.98
C ASP A 40 -17.45 25.44 15.97
N VAL A 41 -16.36 25.04 15.32
CA VAL A 41 -16.37 23.90 14.40
C VAL A 41 -16.58 22.68 15.28
N GLN A 42 -17.84 22.30 15.43
CA GLN A 42 -18.20 21.02 15.99
C GLN A 42 -17.50 19.97 15.15
N VAL A 43 -16.43 19.39 15.70
CA VAL A 43 -15.81 18.18 15.18
C VAL A 43 -16.86 17.09 15.37
N THR A 44 -17.74 16.99 14.38
CA THR A 44 -18.67 15.86 14.25
C THR A 44 -17.78 14.62 14.32
N THR A 45 -17.92 13.83 15.38
CA THR A 45 -17.24 12.54 15.50
C THR A 45 -17.53 11.78 14.22
N VAL A 46 -16.48 11.50 13.43
CA VAL A 46 -16.59 10.68 12.23
C VAL A 46 -17.30 9.40 12.65
N PRO A 47 -18.43 9.02 12.03
CA PRO A 47 -19.12 7.79 12.38
C PRO A 47 -18.13 6.63 12.39
N GLU A 48 -18.22 5.76 13.39
CA GLU A 48 -17.49 4.50 13.42
C GLU A 48 -17.79 3.76 12.10
N VAL A 49 -16.78 3.70 11.23
CA VAL A 49 -16.95 3.06 9.92
C VAL A 49 -16.69 1.60 10.16
N ASN A 50 -17.78 0.84 10.21
CA ASN A 50 -17.76 -0.62 10.27
C ASN A 50 -16.83 -1.17 9.17
N ASN A 51 -15.72 -1.77 9.58
CA ASN A 51 -14.85 -2.53 8.69
C ASN A 51 -15.53 -3.87 8.37
N GLY A 52 -16.23 -3.93 7.23
CA GLY A 52 -16.88 -5.14 6.74
C GLY A 52 -16.59 -5.36 5.25
N PRO A 53 -16.71 -6.59 4.74
CA PRO A 53 -16.62 -6.85 3.30
C PRO A 53 -17.51 -5.90 2.50
N GLY A 54 -16.93 -5.20 1.54
CA GLY A 54 -17.63 -4.21 0.71
C GLY A 54 -17.61 -2.78 1.23
N LYS A 55 -17.09 -2.52 2.45
CA LYS A 55 -17.04 -1.18 3.06
C LYS A 55 -15.64 -0.53 3.01
N GLY A 56 -14.68 -1.18 2.36
CA GLY A 56 -13.27 -0.80 2.38
C GLY A 56 -12.55 -1.30 3.64
N PHE A 57 -11.30 -0.87 3.82
CA PHE A 57 -10.50 -1.17 5.02
C PHE A 57 -10.05 0.12 5.71
N LYS A 58 -10.18 0.17 7.04
CA LYS A 58 -9.41 1.09 7.90
C LYS A 58 -8.33 0.31 8.62
N LEU A 59 -7.08 0.73 8.44
CA LEU A 59 -5.93 0.13 9.12
C LEU A 59 -5.30 1.19 10.02
N GLY A 60 -4.98 0.79 11.26
CA GLY A 60 -3.98 1.50 12.04
C GLY A 60 -2.56 1.21 11.53
N ASP A 61 -1.55 1.66 12.25
CA ASP A 61 -0.14 1.47 11.90
C ASP A 61 0.16 0.01 11.57
N CYS A 62 0.62 -0.25 10.33
CA CYS A 62 0.87 -1.57 9.77
C CYS A 62 -0.25 -2.61 9.98
N GLY A 63 -1.52 -2.18 10.05
CA GLY A 63 -2.64 -3.07 10.35
C GLY A 63 -2.61 -3.70 11.75
N GLY A 64 -1.89 -3.07 12.69
CA GLY A 64 -1.66 -3.59 14.04
C GLY A 64 -0.68 -4.75 14.09
N MET A 65 0.18 -4.92 13.08
CA MET A 65 1.21 -5.96 13.07
C MET A 65 2.42 -5.58 13.92
N THR A 66 2.80 -6.50 14.80
CA THR A 66 4.05 -6.42 15.55
C THR A 66 5.17 -7.12 14.79
N ASP A 67 6.42 -6.69 15.02
CA ASP A 67 7.59 -7.33 14.40
C ASP A 67 7.77 -8.78 14.89
N ALA A 68 7.36 -9.07 16.13
CA ALA A 68 7.38 -10.42 16.69
C ALA A 68 6.42 -11.36 15.96
N GLU A 69 5.19 -10.91 15.66
CA GLU A 69 4.23 -11.69 14.87
C GLU A 69 4.77 -11.97 13.45
N VAL A 70 5.36 -10.95 12.81
CA VAL A 70 5.92 -11.07 11.47
C VAL A 70 7.10 -12.04 11.42
N THR A 71 8.09 -11.85 12.29
CA THR A 71 9.28 -12.71 12.34
C THR A 71 8.92 -14.15 12.68
N ALA A 72 7.95 -14.37 13.58
CA ALA A 72 7.46 -15.71 13.92
C ALA A 72 6.73 -16.39 12.75
N ALA A 73 5.86 -15.66 12.04
CA ALA A 73 5.12 -16.21 10.90
C ALA A 73 6.04 -16.58 9.73
N VAL A 74 7.02 -15.73 9.43
CA VAL A 74 8.00 -15.99 8.35
C VAL A 74 9.07 -16.99 8.77
N GLY A 75 9.33 -17.14 10.07
CA GLY A 75 10.40 -17.99 10.60
C GLY A 75 11.80 -17.39 10.41
N ASN A 76 11.90 -16.08 10.20
CA ASN A 76 13.15 -15.38 10.00
C ASN A 76 13.31 -14.25 11.04
N PRO A 77 14.11 -14.45 12.11
CA PRO A 77 14.30 -13.45 13.15
C PRO A 77 15.17 -12.26 12.72
N ALA A 78 15.81 -12.32 11.54
CA ALA A 78 16.60 -11.22 11.01
C ALA A 78 15.76 -10.14 10.30
N LEU A 79 14.47 -10.39 10.08
CA LEU A 79 13.56 -9.40 9.50
C LEU A 79 13.42 -8.18 10.40
N LYS A 80 13.64 -7.00 9.84
CA LYS A 80 13.45 -5.71 10.51
C LYS A 80 12.52 -4.84 9.69
N ARG A 81 11.64 -4.10 10.37
CA ARG A 81 10.79 -3.11 9.71
C ARG A 81 11.66 -2.00 9.15
N ASP A 82 11.61 -1.81 7.84
CA ASP A 82 12.39 -0.78 7.13
C ASP A 82 11.50 0.21 6.34
N VAL A 83 10.20 -0.09 6.24
CA VAL A 83 9.17 0.84 5.78
C VAL A 83 8.01 0.82 6.78
N ASP A 84 7.61 2.00 7.23
CA ASP A 84 6.43 2.25 8.04
C ASP A 84 5.76 3.52 7.52
N SER A 85 4.61 3.39 6.86
CA SER A 85 3.96 4.49 6.15
C SER A 85 2.45 4.34 6.12
N LEU A 86 1.77 5.43 5.75
CA LEU A 86 0.32 5.47 5.56
C LEU A 86 -0.20 4.62 4.38
N LEU A 87 0.66 3.96 3.62
CA LEU A 87 0.27 3.10 2.50
C LEU A 87 0.61 1.64 2.73
N GLY A 88 1.52 1.35 3.66
CA GLY A 88 2.06 0.02 3.83
C GLY A 88 3.29 -0.03 4.71
N CYS A 89 3.67 -1.25 5.01
CA CYS A 89 4.84 -1.59 5.80
C CYS A 89 5.65 -2.68 5.13
N ARG A 90 6.96 -2.67 5.38
CA ARG A 90 7.87 -3.67 4.87
C ARG A 90 8.84 -4.10 5.95
N TRP A 91 9.11 -5.39 5.97
CA TRP A 91 10.15 -6.02 6.75
C TRP A 91 11.16 -6.64 5.80
N SER A 92 12.44 -6.39 6.03
CA SER A 92 13.52 -6.89 5.18
C SER A 92 14.72 -7.32 6.01
N THR A 93 15.50 -8.26 5.50
CA THR A 93 16.84 -8.60 6.02
C THR A 93 17.91 -7.60 5.57
N GLY A 94 17.54 -6.60 4.76
CA GLY A 94 18.48 -5.71 4.08
C GLY A 94 18.89 -6.25 2.70
N PRO A 95 19.74 -5.54 1.95
CA PRO A 95 20.20 -5.94 0.61
C PRO A 95 21.32 -7.02 0.66
N GLY A 96 21.30 -7.96 -0.29
CA GLY A 96 22.18 -9.13 -0.34
C GLY A 96 21.65 -10.29 -1.20
N THR A 97 22.47 -11.33 -1.41
CA THR A 97 22.00 -12.57 -2.04
C THR A 97 21.23 -13.40 -1.02
N GLY A 98 20.00 -13.76 -1.37
CA GLY A 98 19.12 -14.53 -0.48
C GLY A 98 18.38 -13.66 0.54
N ASP A 99 18.13 -12.40 0.22
CA ASP A 99 17.33 -11.54 1.08
C ASP A 99 15.90 -12.04 1.22
N THR A 100 15.33 -11.81 2.40
CA THR A 100 13.91 -12.00 2.64
C THR A 100 13.24 -10.64 2.78
N SER A 101 12.18 -10.40 2.02
CA SER A 101 11.36 -9.20 2.09
C SER A 101 9.89 -9.56 2.18
N LEU A 102 9.21 -9.03 3.19
CA LEU A 102 7.77 -9.13 3.37
C LEU A 102 7.17 -7.73 3.32
N SER A 103 6.09 -7.55 2.57
CA SER A 103 5.36 -6.29 2.56
C SER A 103 3.87 -6.49 2.76
N LEU A 104 3.27 -5.56 3.51
CA LEU A 104 1.84 -5.33 3.58
C LEU A 104 1.54 -3.99 2.94
N TYR A 105 0.71 -3.98 1.91
CA TYR A 105 0.15 -2.77 1.31
C TYR A 105 -1.38 -2.85 1.26
N TRP A 106 -2.03 -1.70 1.30
CA TRP A 106 -3.46 -1.57 1.08
C TRP A 106 -3.73 -0.59 -0.05
N TYR A 107 -4.63 -0.98 -0.94
CA TYR A 107 -4.94 -0.23 -2.15
C TYR A 107 -6.39 0.19 -2.12
N ARG A 108 -6.64 1.43 -2.54
CA ARG A 108 -7.98 2.02 -2.61
C ARG A 108 -8.38 2.29 -4.04
N GLY A 109 -9.62 1.93 -4.41
CA GLY A 109 -10.15 2.19 -5.76
C GLY A 109 -9.64 1.24 -6.86
N SER A 110 -8.93 0.17 -6.52
CA SER A 110 -8.61 -0.94 -7.44
C SER A 110 -9.00 -2.24 -6.76
N SER A 111 -9.94 -3.01 -7.33
CA SER A 111 -10.36 -4.27 -6.71
C SER A 111 -9.29 -5.34 -6.86
N ALA A 112 -9.25 -6.29 -5.91
CA ALA A 112 -8.35 -7.44 -5.98
C ALA A 112 -8.48 -8.21 -7.31
N GLN A 113 -9.70 -8.30 -7.87
CA GLN A 113 -9.94 -8.99 -9.15
C GLN A 113 -9.33 -8.25 -10.35
N LYS A 114 -9.26 -6.91 -10.30
CA LYS A 114 -8.60 -6.12 -11.34
C LYS A 114 -7.09 -6.40 -11.32
N GLU A 115 -6.46 -6.40 -10.14
CA GLU A 115 -5.04 -6.73 -10.00
C GLU A 115 -4.74 -8.19 -10.34
N ALA A 116 -5.62 -9.13 -9.96
CA ALA A 116 -5.53 -10.52 -10.40
C ALA A 116 -5.51 -10.64 -11.93
N SER A 117 -6.27 -9.80 -12.64
CA SER A 117 -6.29 -9.80 -14.11
C SER A 117 -4.99 -9.23 -14.69
N VAL A 118 -4.43 -8.19 -14.06
CA VAL A 118 -3.11 -7.66 -14.43
C VAL A 118 -2.03 -8.72 -14.23
N ALA A 119 -1.99 -9.41 -13.08
CA ALA A 119 -1.04 -10.47 -12.80
C ALA A 119 -1.12 -11.63 -13.83
N ARG A 120 -2.34 -12.06 -14.21
CA ARG A 120 -2.51 -13.05 -15.29
C ARG A 120 -1.97 -12.57 -16.62
N ASN A 121 -2.21 -11.30 -16.98
CA ASN A 121 -1.71 -10.72 -18.22
C ASN A 121 -0.18 -10.61 -18.26
N LEU A 122 0.47 -10.52 -17.09
CA LEU A 122 1.92 -10.58 -16.93
C LEU A 122 2.47 -12.02 -16.92
N GLY A 123 1.60 -13.04 -17.06
CA GLY A 123 1.98 -14.45 -17.12
C GLY A 123 2.07 -15.15 -15.77
N HIS A 124 1.65 -14.51 -14.67
CA HIS A 124 1.58 -15.18 -13.38
C HIS A 124 0.44 -16.22 -13.36
N THR A 125 0.69 -17.34 -12.69
CA THR A 125 -0.37 -18.28 -12.34
C THR A 125 -1.12 -17.70 -11.13
N VAL A 126 -2.38 -17.34 -11.35
CA VAL A 126 -3.22 -16.66 -10.35
C VAL A 126 -4.35 -17.59 -9.93
N GLU A 127 -4.41 -17.90 -8.65
CA GLU A 127 -5.48 -18.67 -8.03
C GLU A 127 -6.49 -17.73 -7.36
N SER A 128 -7.78 -18.01 -7.54
CA SER A 128 -8.82 -17.32 -6.79
C SER A 128 -8.97 -17.95 -5.41
N VAL A 129 -8.90 -17.13 -4.37
CA VAL A 129 -8.95 -17.57 -2.97
C VAL A 129 -9.96 -16.73 -2.20
N THR A 130 -10.48 -17.26 -1.10
CA THR A 130 -11.29 -16.49 -0.15
C THR A 130 -10.73 -16.73 1.24
N THR A 131 -10.29 -15.66 1.90
CA THR A 131 -9.81 -15.73 3.29
C THR A 131 -10.91 -15.18 4.19
N LYS A 132 -11.45 -16.03 5.07
CA LYS A 132 -12.69 -15.76 5.83
C LYS A 132 -13.85 -15.45 4.89
N SER A 133 -14.22 -14.18 4.76
CA SER A 133 -15.29 -13.70 3.86
C SER A 133 -14.78 -12.66 2.85
N TYR A 134 -13.47 -12.48 2.74
CA TYR A 134 -12.85 -11.52 1.84
C TYR A 134 -12.34 -12.26 0.59
N PRO A 135 -12.96 -12.04 -0.59
CA PRO A 135 -12.50 -12.65 -1.83
C PRO A 135 -11.17 -12.01 -2.26
N GLY A 136 -10.27 -12.79 -2.83
CA GLY A 136 -8.97 -12.32 -3.28
C GLY A 136 -8.35 -13.25 -4.31
N TYR A 137 -7.03 -13.13 -4.43
CA TYR A 137 -6.20 -13.96 -5.28
C TYR A 137 -4.88 -14.31 -4.60
N ARG A 138 -4.29 -15.41 -5.04
CA ARG A 138 -2.96 -15.86 -4.65
C ARG A 138 -2.08 -16.00 -5.89
N VAL A 139 -0.84 -15.53 -5.79
CA VAL A 139 0.24 -15.85 -6.73
C VAL A 139 1.34 -16.55 -5.93
N SER A 140 1.85 -17.65 -6.45
CA SER A 140 2.92 -18.38 -5.79
C SER A 140 3.90 -18.98 -6.77
N ASN A 141 5.17 -19.01 -6.40
CA ASN A 141 6.25 -19.70 -7.09
C ASN A 141 7.33 -20.08 -6.06
N VAL A 142 8.50 -20.54 -6.52
CA VAL A 142 9.61 -20.89 -5.62
C VAL A 142 10.11 -19.64 -4.90
N GLY A 143 9.88 -19.60 -3.59
CA GLY A 143 10.35 -18.53 -2.72
C GLY A 143 9.51 -17.26 -2.75
N LEU A 144 8.42 -17.17 -3.52
CA LEU A 144 7.48 -16.05 -3.43
C LEU A 144 6.03 -16.50 -3.22
N CYS A 145 5.34 -15.78 -2.34
CA CYS A 145 3.89 -15.85 -2.23
C CYS A 145 3.29 -14.45 -2.09
N GLU A 146 2.23 -14.22 -2.85
CA GLU A 146 1.40 -13.03 -2.76
C GLU A 146 -0.03 -13.44 -2.46
N LEU A 147 -0.70 -12.72 -1.57
CA LEU A 147 -2.07 -12.99 -1.17
C LEU A 147 -2.83 -11.69 -0.98
N SER A 148 -4.02 -11.61 -1.59
CA SER A 148 -4.92 -10.48 -1.41
C SER A 148 -6.20 -10.84 -0.67
N ALA A 149 -6.81 -9.83 -0.06
CA ALA A 149 -8.14 -9.87 0.52
C ALA A 149 -8.89 -8.57 0.16
N GLY A 150 -9.95 -8.70 -0.63
CA GLY A 150 -10.72 -7.59 -1.18
C GLY A 150 -11.95 -7.21 -0.36
N SER A 151 -12.24 -5.91 -0.29
CA SER A 151 -13.44 -5.33 0.32
C SER A 151 -13.99 -4.23 -0.59
N GLY A 152 -14.92 -4.60 -1.48
CA GLY A 152 -15.49 -3.67 -2.46
C GLY A 152 -14.41 -3.19 -3.45
N PRO A 153 -14.16 -1.86 -3.56
CA PRO A 153 -13.14 -1.32 -4.45
C PRO A 153 -11.72 -1.37 -3.88
N ASP A 154 -11.55 -1.83 -2.65
CA ASP A 154 -10.26 -1.81 -1.94
C ASP A 154 -9.73 -3.24 -1.73
N PHE A 155 -8.42 -3.40 -1.53
CA PHE A 155 -7.84 -4.67 -1.12
C PHE A 155 -6.58 -4.52 -0.26
N LEU A 156 -6.36 -5.54 0.57
CA LEU A 156 -5.12 -5.78 1.29
C LEU A 156 -4.24 -6.70 0.47
N HIS A 157 -2.93 -6.49 0.49
CA HIS A 157 -1.96 -7.30 -0.24
C HIS A 157 -0.74 -7.60 0.63
N TRP A 158 -0.50 -8.88 0.84
CA TRP A 158 0.77 -9.38 1.35
C TRP A 158 1.62 -9.90 0.20
N SER A 159 2.91 -9.60 0.21
CA SER A 159 3.90 -10.18 -0.72
C SER A 159 5.16 -10.54 0.07
N LEU A 160 5.49 -11.84 0.08
CA LEU A 160 6.69 -12.39 0.70
C LEU A 160 7.60 -12.95 -0.38
N GLN A 161 8.79 -12.39 -0.50
CA GLN A 161 9.94 -13.02 -1.16
C GLN A 161 10.85 -13.58 -0.06
N SER A 162 11.06 -14.89 -0.04
CA SER A 162 11.96 -15.60 0.86
C SER A 162 13.27 -15.93 0.13
N GLY A 163 14.38 -15.68 0.81
CA GLY A 163 15.69 -16.18 0.40
C GLY A 163 15.94 -17.64 0.81
N ASP A 164 15.15 -18.16 1.76
CA ASP A 164 15.15 -19.57 2.13
C ASP A 164 13.98 -20.29 1.43
N VAL A 165 14.31 -21.02 0.37
CA VAL A 165 13.35 -21.79 -0.43
C VAL A 165 12.86 -23.08 0.24
N LYS A 166 13.40 -23.43 1.43
CA LYS A 166 12.95 -24.61 2.18
C LYS A 166 11.64 -24.38 2.92
N ASN A 167 11.31 -23.12 3.22
CA ASN A 167 10.06 -22.75 3.84
C ASN A 167 8.99 -22.48 2.78
N ASP A 168 7.74 -22.85 3.06
CA ASP A 168 6.60 -22.49 2.22
C ASP A 168 6.21 -21.02 2.50
N PRO A 169 6.45 -20.08 1.57
CA PRO A 169 6.12 -18.67 1.77
C PRO A 169 4.62 -18.44 1.90
N CYS A 170 3.78 -19.28 1.29
CA CYS A 170 2.33 -19.09 1.37
C CYS A 170 1.77 -19.40 2.75
N LYS A 171 2.33 -20.37 3.47
CA LYS A 171 1.92 -20.63 4.86
C LYS A 171 2.12 -19.41 5.76
N ALA A 172 3.24 -18.71 5.63
CA ALA A 172 3.51 -17.49 6.38
C ALA A 172 2.52 -16.37 6.01
N VAL A 173 2.33 -16.15 4.71
CA VAL A 173 1.44 -15.11 4.18
C VAL A 173 -0.02 -15.36 4.55
N GLU A 174 -0.50 -16.60 4.51
CA GLU A 174 -1.86 -17.00 4.92
C GLU A 174 -2.07 -16.74 6.41
N THR A 175 -1.09 -17.11 7.25
CA THR A 175 -1.12 -16.84 8.70
C THR A 175 -1.21 -15.34 8.99
N LEU A 176 -0.43 -14.53 8.28
CA LEU A 176 -0.42 -13.08 8.43
C LEU A 176 -1.72 -12.44 7.92
N MET A 177 -2.28 -12.92 6.81
CA MET A 177 -3.56 -12.44 6.31
C MET A 177 -4.69 -12.77 7.29
N ASP A 178 -4.72 -13.97 7.87
CA ASP A 178 -5.71 -14.32 8.88
C ASP A 178 -5.62 -13.39 10.10
N SER A 179 -4.41 -13.17 10.63
CA SER A 179 -4.15 -12.25 11.74
C SER A 179 -4.61 -10.83 11.40
N LEU A 180 -4.26 -10.34 10.22
CA LEU A 180 -4.65 -9.00 9.75
C LEU A 180 -6.16 -8.85 9.70
N LEU A 181 -6.85 -9.81 9.07
CA LEU A 181 -8.30 -9.79 8.95
C LEU A 181 -9.01 -9.90 10.31
N SER A 182 -8.40 -10.56 11.30
CA SER A 182 -8.90 -10.60 12.67
C SER A 182 -8.79 -9.25 13.40
N LYS A 183 -7.84 -8.40 13.00
CA LYS A 183 -7.59 -7.08 13.61
C LYS A 183 -8.43 -5.99 12.95
N VAL A 184 -8.54 -5.99 11.61
CA VAL A 184 -9.30 -4.96 10.89
C VAL A 184 -10.82 -5.06 11.12
N GLY A 185 -11.37 -6.24 11.40
CA GLY A 185 -12.81 -6.42 11.66
C GLY A 185 -13.29 -6.14 13.09
N LYS A 186 -12.42 -5.67 13.99
CA LYS A 186 -12.73 -5.47 15.43
C LYS A 186 -12.54 -4.03 15.92
N GLN A 187 -12.32 -3.09 15.01
CA GLN A 187 -12.11 -1.68 15.34
C GLN A 187 -13.38 -0.86 15.20
#